data_AF-A0AAW9SGJ4-F1
#
_entry.id   AF-A0AAW9SGJ4-F1
#
_cell.length_a   1.000
_cell.length_b   1.000
_cell.length_c   1.000
_cell.angle_alpha   90.00
_cell.angle_beta   90.00
_cell.angle_gamma   90.00
#
_symmetry.space_group_name_H-M   'P 1'
#
loop_
_entity.id
_entity.type
_entity.pdbx_description
1 polymer ?
#
loop_
_entity_poly.entity_id
_entity_poly.type
_entity_poly.pdbx_seq_one_letter_code
_entity_poly.pdbx_strand_id
1 'polypeptide(L)' 'MDTALFLKSVLLGLAIAAPLGPIGALCINRTLERGFIAGAAGGLGAALADGVYATLAAVGLGGILRGAGAD' A
#
# COMPACT_ATOMS: atom_id res chain seq x y z
N MET A 1 4.23 18.46 -24.01
CA MET A 1 4.43 17.70 -22.76
C MET A 1 3.69 18.46 -21.68
N ASP A 2 2.55 17.93 -21.24
CA ASP A 2 1.64 18.62 -20.33
C ASP A 2 2.27 18.69 -18.93
N THR A 3 3.01 19.76 -18.65
CA THR A 3 3.70 20.00 -17.36
C THR A 3 2.73 19.92 -16.18
N ALA A 4 1.46 20.26 -16.40
CA ALA A 4 0.38 20.10 -15.44
C ALA A 4 0.13 18.63 -15.05
N LEU A 5 0.21 17.70 -16.00
CA LEU A 5 0.08 16.26 -15.78
C LEU A 5 1.26 15.71 -14.98
N PHE A 6 2.47 16.18 -15.28
CA PHE A 6 3.68 15.85 -14.52
C PHE A 6 3.61 16.36 -13.08
N LEU A 7 3.20 17.61 -12.86
CA LEU A 7 3.11 18.17 -11.51
C LEU A 7 2.02 17.48 -10.68
N LYS A 8 0.89 17.15 -11.30
CA LYS A 8 -0.23 16.45 -10.65
C LYS A 8 0.14 15.02 -10.26
N SER A 9 0.90 14.30 -11.09
CA SER A 9 1.39 12.96 -10.73
C SER A 9 2.46 13.01 -9.65
N VAL A 10 3.35 14.01 -9.65
CA VAL A 10 4.33 14.23 -8.57
C VAL A 10 3.64 14.51 -7.23
N LEU A 11 2.65 15.42 -7.21
CA LEU A 11 1.90 15.72 -5.99
C LEU A 11 1.11 14.52 -5.48
N LEU A 12 0.51 13.74 -6.38
CA LEU A 12 -0.18 12.51 -6.02
C LEU A 12 0.79 11.46 -5.44
N GLY A 13 1.95 11.28 -6.06
CA GLY A 13 3.00 10.40 -5.56
C GLY A 13 3.52 10.83 -4.18
N LEU A 14 3.72 12.13 -3.98
CA LEU A 14 4.11 12.69 -2.68
C LEU A 14 3.03 12.45 -1.62
N ALA A 15 1.76 12.66 -1.95
CA ALA A 15 0.65 12.44 -1.02
C ALA A 15 0.49 10.96 -0.63
N ILE A 16 0.79 10.03 -1.54
CA ILE A 16 0.76 8.59 -1.28
C ILE A 16 1.99 8.13 -0.47
N ALA A 17 3.15 8.78 -0.64
CA ALA A 17 4.40 8.43 0.06
C ALA A 17 4.56 9.12 1.43
N ALA A 18 3.94 10.30 1.62
CA ALA A 18 3.97 11.05 2.88
C ALA A 18 3.32 10.39 4.11
N PRO A 19 2.38 9.43 4.02
CA PRO A 19 1.87 8.77 5.21
C PRO A 19 2.89 7.74 5.67
N LEU A 20 3.91 8.21 6.41
CA LEU A 20 4.60 7.38 7.39
C LEU A 20 3.61 7.11 8.53
N GLY A 21 2.64 6.23 8.25
CA GLY A 21 1.59 5.89 9.21
C GLY A 21 2.17 5.29 10.50
N PRO A 22 1.33 5.09 11.52
CA PRO A 22 1.76 4.50 12.80
C PRO A 22 2.49 3.15 12.62
N ILE A 23 2.14 2.38 11.58
CA ILE A 23 2.83 1.11 11.25
C ILE A 23 4.27 1.34 10.77
N GLY A 24 4.50 2.37 9.94
CA GLY A 24 5.85 2.73 9.48
C GLY A 24 6.74 3.19 10.63
N ALA A 25 6.21 4.04 11.51
CA ALA A 25 6.91 4.46 12.72
C ALA A 25 7.21 3.28 13.66
N LEU A 26 6.27 2.34 13.83
CA LEU A 26 6.47 1.14 14.64
C LEU A 26 7.54 0.20 14.06
N CYS A 27 7.59 0.07 12.73
CA CYS A 27 8.59 -0.73 12.04
C CYS A 27 10.00 -0.12 12.21
N ILE A 28 10.10 1.21 12.11
CA ILE A 28 11.35 1.95 12.39
C ILE A 28 11.76 1.77 13.85
N ASN A 29 10.83 1.93 14.81
CA ASN A 29 11.13 1.70 16.22
C ASN A 29 11.61 0.27 16.50
N ARG A 30 10.95 -0.75 15.94
CA ARG A 30 11.43 -2.15 16.08
C ARG A 30 12.79 -2.37 15.41
N THR A 31 13.06 -1.67 14.31
CA THR A 31 14.37 -1.73 13.63
C THR A 31 15.47 -1.15 14.52
N LEU A 32 15.19 -0.01 15.17
CA LEU A 32 16.13 0.65 16.06
C LEU A 32 16.32 -0.11 17.37
N GLU A 33 15.26 -0.70 17.94
CA GLU A 33 15.33 -1.44 19.21
C GLU A 33 15.84 -2.88 19.07
N ARG A 34 15.50 -3.58 17.99
CA ARG A 34 15.75 -5.02 17.81
C ARG A 34 16.60 -5.35 16.59
N GLY A 35 17.08 -4.33 15.87
CA GLY A 35 17.90 -4.46 14.67
C GLY A 35 17.11 -4.64 13.37
N PHE A 36 17.82 -4.55 12.24
CA PHE A 36 17.25 -4.52 10.89
C PHE A 36 16.37 -5.72 10.54
N ILE A 37 16.72 -6.93 11.01
CA ILE A 37 15.97 -8.15 10.72
C ILE A 37 14.55 -8.10 11.31
N ALA A 38 14.39 -7.54 12.51
CA ALA A 38 13.08 -7.41 13.16
C ALA A 38 12.19 -6.38 12.44
N GLY A 39 12.79 -5.31 11.92
CA GLY A 39 12.14 -4.36 11.02
C GLY A 39 11.70 -5.00 9.71
N ALA A 40 12.62 -5.67 9.03
CA ALA A 40 12.36 -6.34 7.76
C ALA A 40 11.22 -7.37 7.87
N ALA A 41 11.21 -8.18 8.94
CA ALA A 41 10.12 -9.12 9.20
C ALA A 41 8.76 -8.44 9.43
N GLY A 42 8.75 -7.31 10.16
CA GLY A 42 7.53 -6.52 10.38
C GLY A 42 7.01 -5.86 9.09
N GLY A 43 7.90 -5.30 8.28
CA GLY A 43 7.56 -4.71 6.98
C GLY A 43 7.06 -5.75 5.97
N LEU A 44 7.72 -6.91 5.90
CA LEU A 44 7.27 -8.04 5.08
C LEU A 44 5.88 -8.52 5.49
N GLY A 45 5.62 -8.65 6.80
CA GLY A 45 4.29 -9.03 7.31
C GLY A 45 3.20 -8.04 6.90
N ALA A 46 3.48 -6.73 6.98
CA ALA A 46 2.54 -5.69 6.55
C ALA A 46 2.27 -5.76 5.04
N ALA A 47 3.31 -5.87 4.22
CA ALA A 47 3.17 -6.00 2.76
C ALA A 47 2.39 -7.27 2.35
N LEU A 48 2.60 -8.38 3.07
CA LEU A 48 1.85 -9.62 2.85
C LEU A 48 0.36 -9.45 3.19
N ALA A 49 0.05 -8.80 4.31
CA ALA A 49 -1.32 -8.53 4.72
C ALA A 49 -2.04 -7.65 3.68
N ASP A 50 -1.39 -6.57 3.23
CA ASP A 50 -1.93 -5.68 2.20
C ASP A 50 -2.11 -6.40 0.86
N GLY A 51 -1.15 -7.26 0.47
CA GLY A 51 -1.24 -8.07 -0.74
C GLY A 51 -2.40 -9.08 -0.69
N VAL A 52 -2.59 -9.77 0.43
CA VAL A 52 -3.73 -10.68 0.63
C VAL A 52 -5.05 -9.91 0.60
N TYR A 53 -5.12 -8.75 1.24
CA TYR A 53 -6.32 -7.93 1.23
C TYR A 53 -6.65 -7.41 -0.18
N ALA A 54 -5.66 -6.93 -0.92
CA ALA A 54 -5.81 -6.46 -2.29
C ALA A 54 -6.24 -7.58 -3.26
N THR A 55 -5.69 -8.78 -3.11
CA THR A 55 -6.08 -9.94 -3.93
C THR A 55 -7.51 -10.38 -3.64
N LEU A 56 -7.93 -10.42 -2.37
CA LEU A 56 -9.32 -10.69 -2.01
C LEU A 56 -10.27 -9.60 -2.56
N ALA A 57 -9.90 -8.33 -2.45
CA ALA A 57 -10.67 -7.23 -3.02
C ALA A 57 -10.80 -7.33 -4.54
N ALA A 58 -9.71 -7.67 -5.25
CA ALA A 58 -9.72 -7.84 -6.70
C ALA A 58 -10.60 -9.01 -7.16
N VAL A 59 -10.51 -10.17 -6.47
CA VAL A 59 -11.34 -11.35 -6.77
C VAL A 59 -12.81 -11.08 -6.45
N GLY A 60 -13.10 -10.48 -5.29
CA GLY A 60 -14.45 -10.14 -4.87
C GLY A 60 -15.12 -9.11 -5.80
N LEU A 61 -14.39 -8.06 -6.16
CA LEU A 61 -14.87 -7.04 -7.09
C LEU A 61 -15.10 -7.63 -8.50
N GLY A 62 -14.24 -8.55 -8.95
CA GLY A 62 -14.44 -9.27 -10.21
C GLY A 62 -15.74 -10.11 -10.22
N GLY A 63 -16.09 -10.72 -9.09
CA GLY A 63 -17.37 -11.43 -8.93
C GLY A 63 -18.58 -10.50 -8.97
N ILE A 64 -18.52 -9.35 -8.29
CA ILE A 64 -19.59 -8.34 -8.28
C ILE A 64 -19.78 -7.72 -9.66
N LEU A 65 -18.70 -7.29 -10.32
CA LEU A 65 -18.74 -6.69 -11.64
C LEU A 65 -19.26 -7.65 -12.72
N ARG A 66 -18.96 -8.95 -12.61
CA ARG A 66 -19.46 -9.96 -13.57
C ARG A 66 -20.92 -10.34 -13.35
N GLY A 67 -21.44 -10.16 -12.12
CA GLY A 67 -22.89 -10.23 -11.87
C GLY A 67 -23.65 -8.97 -12.29
N ALA A 68 -22.97 -7.84 -12.41
CA ALA A 68 -23.53 -6.54 -12.79
C ALA A 68 -23.47 -6.24 -14.31
N GLY A 69 -23.09 -7.21 -15.14
CA GLY A 69 -23.05 -7.11 -16.61
C GLY A 69 -23.90 -8.18 -17.30
N ALA A 70 -24.97 -8.62 -16.64
CA ALA A 70 -25.96 -9.56 -17.16
C ALA A 70 -27.28 -8.87 -17.56
N ASP A 71 -27.21 -7.57 -17.83
CA ASP A 71 -28.25 -6.75 -18.48
C ASP A 71 -27.76 -6.19 -19.82
#